data_AF-A0A6G5A310-F1
#
_entry.id   AF-A0A6G5A310-F1
#
_cell.length_a   1.000
_cell.length_b   1.000
_cell.length_c   1.000
_cell.angle_alpha   90.00
_cell.angle_beta   90.00
_cell.angle_gamma   90.00
#
_symmetry.space_group_name_H-M   'P 1'
#
loop_
_entity.id
_entity.type
_entity.pdbx_description
1 polymer ?
#
loop_
_entity_poly.entity_id
_entity_poly.type
_entity_poly.pdbx_seq_one_letter_code
_entity_poly.pdbx_strand_id
1 'polypeptide(L)'
;MLIKELCAMSLLWWTLAQASWNRVRYVNVRVNVTGRYCTYDNHSFTDRMSPNGTCEERWCYSKRNTVTLLTCKRPKPGCRYRNKTDEFPYCCKTKCVKAKQPCDMGGSHYLGDGQVFNSTNPCGKYECHNGNLTVKKCDGADDDKCEGSFANKTQPYPACCGVATLCTK
;
A
#
# COMPACT_ATOMS: atom_id res chain seq x y z
N MET A 1 41.98 -14.76 16.25
CA MET A 1 41.30 -13.80 15.35
C MET A 1 39.87 -14.20 14.93
N LEU A 2 39.31 -15.33 15.36
CA LEU A 2 37.95 -15.79 14.98
C LEU A 2 36.79 -15.11 15.74
N ILE A 3 37.03 -14.50 16.90
CA ILE A 3 35.97 -13.93 17.75
C ILE A 3 35.44 -12.59 17.21
N LYS A 4 36.28 -11.81 16.50
CA LYS A 4 35.87 -10.52 15.91
C LYS A 4 34.93 -10.69 14.70
N GLU A 5 35.20 -11.69 13.87
CA GLU A 5 34.38 -12.06 12.69
C GLU A 5 32.96 -12.52 13.12
N LEU A 6 32.88 -13.36 14.16
CA LEU A 6 31.61 -13.83 14.72
C LEU A 6 30.77 -12.70 15.35
N CYS A 7 31.42 -11.71 15.98
CA CYS A 7 30.72 -10.55 16.53
C CYS A 7 30.20 -9.60 15.44
N ALA A 8 30.91 -9.43 14.34
CA ALA A 8 30.46 -8.58 13.23
C ALA A 8 29.21 -9.18 12.55
N MET A 9 29.19 -10.49 12.35
CA MET A 9 28.06 -11.21 11.74
C MET A 9 26.80 -11.18 12.60
N SER A 10 26.93 -11.30 13.93
CA SER A 10 25.78 -11.22 14.84
C SER A 10 25.15 -9.82 14.89
N LEU A 11 25.97 -8.77 14.86
CA LEU A 11 25.51 -7.38 14.80
C LEU A 11 24.79 -7.06 13.47
N LEU A 12 25.29 -7.58 12.35
CA LEU A 12 24.64 -7.40 11.04
C LEU A 12 23.27 -8.10 10.97
N TRP A 13 23.14 -9.29 11.56
CA TRP A 13 21.85 -9.98 11.63
C TRP A 13 20.84 -9.26 12.51
N TRP A 14 21.26 -8.73 13.66
CA TRP A 14 20.37 -7.97 14.54
C TRP A 14 19.87 -6.68 13.88
N THR A 15 20.73 -5.96 13.17
CA THR A 15 20.32 -4.73 12.47
C THR A 15 19.35 -5.00 11.31
N LEU A 16 19.57 -6.07 10.54
CA LEU A 16 18.67 -6.48 9.46
C LEU A 16 17.32 -6.96 9.98
N ALA A 17 17.29 -7.74 11.07
CA ALA A 17 16.06 -8.15 11.70
C ALA A 17 15.28 -6.93 12.23
N GLN A 18 15.93 -6.02 12.94
CA GLN A 18 15.25 -4.83 13.47
C GLN A 18 14.67 -3.94 12.35
N ALA A 19 15.37 -3.84 11.21
CA ALA A 19 14.91 -3.06 10.06
C ALA A 19 13.60 -3.57 9.44
N SER A 20 13.35 -4.89 9.44
CA SER A 20 12.12 -5.46 8.86
C SER A 20 10.89 -5.24 9.74
N TRP A 21 11.06 -5.23 11.06
CA TRP A 21 9.97 -5.08 12.04
C TRP A 21 9.60 -3.62 12.36
N ASN A 22 10.44 -2.63 12.03
CA ASN A 22 10.16 -1.21 12.28
C ASN A 22 8.85 -0.70 11.65
N ARG A 23 8.41 -1.33 10.56
CA ARG A 23 7.18 -1.01 9.83
C ARG A 23 5.96 -1.83 10.30
N VAL A 24 6.11 -2.66 11.32
CA VAL A 24 5.02 -3.42 11.93
C VAL A 24 4.44 -2.64 13.12
N ARG A 25 3.12 -2.72 13.29
CA ARG A 25 2.42 -2.34 14.52
C ARG A 25 1.74 -3.58 15.09
N TYR A 26 1.62 -3.64 16.40
CA TYR A 26 0.89 -4.70 17.07
C TYR A 26 -0.31 -4.14 17.84
N VAL A 27 -1.41 -4.90 17.87
CA VAL A 27 -2.62 -4.59 18.64
C VAL A 27 -3.03 -5.84 19.39
N ASN A 28 -3.31 -5.72 20.68
CA ASN A 28 -3.82 -6.83 21.48
C ASN A 28 -5.34 -6.78 21.52
N VAL A 29 -5.97 -7.91 21.23
CA VAL A 29 -7.44 -8.05 21.24
C VAL A 29 -7.79 -9.19 22.18
N ARG A 30 -8.76 -8.96 23.08
CA ARG A 30 -9.30 -10.03 23.91
C ARG A 30 -10.18 -10.94 23.07
N VAL A 31 -10.05 -12.25 23.27
CA VAL A 31 -10.76 -13.27 22.50
C VAL A 31 -11.27 -14.38 23.40
N ASN A 32 -12.23 -15.14 22.88
CA ASN A 32 -12.64 -16.40 23.49
C ASN A 32 -11.56 -17.47 23.24
N VAL A 33 -11.28 -18.27 24.26
CA VAL A 33 -10.28 -19.33 24.23
C VAL A 33 -10.94 -20.65 24.59
N THR A 34 -10.70 -21.67 23.78
CA THR A 34 -11.13 -23.05 24.04
C THR A 34 -9.89 -23.91 24.22
N GLY A 35 -9.53 -24.20 25.48
CA GLY A 35 -8.29 -24.91 25.82
C GLY A 35 -7.06 -24.09 25.42
N ARG A 36 -6.37 -24.52 24.36
CA ARG A 36 -5.17 -23.83 23.82
C ARG A 36 -5.46 -22.96 22.59
N TYR A 37 -6.68 -22.98 22.07
CA TYR A 37 -7.04 -22.31 20.83
C TYR A 37 -7.63 -20.93 21.11
N CYS A 38 -7.12 -19.91 20.41
CA CYS A 38 -7.74 -18.61 20.32
C CYS A 38 -8.66 -18.57 19.09
N THR A 39 -9.88 -18.06 19.26
CA THR A 39 -10.81 -17.83 18.14
C THR A 39 -10.86 -16.34 17.80
N TYR A 40 -10.45 -15.99 16.58
CA TYR A 40 -10.49 -14.62 16.09
C TYR A 40 -10.79 -14.59 14.59
N ASP A 41 -11.75 -13.76 14.17
CA ASP A 41 -12.09 -13.51 12.77
C ASP A 41 -12.32 -14.81 11.98
N ASN A 42 -13.20 -15.68 12.52
CA ASN A 42 -13.54 -17.01 11.98
C ASN A 42 -12.38 -18.02 11.87
N HIS A 43 -11.23 -17.73 12.50
CA HIS A 43 -10.09 -18.64 12.56
C HIS A 43 -9.82 -19.09 13.99
N SER A 44 -9.43 -20.37 14.12
CA SER A 44 -9.01 -20.98 15.38
C SER A 44 -7.58 -21.48 15.26
N PHE A 45 -6.71 -21.01 16.13
CA PHE A 45 -5.26 -21.30 16.10
C PHE A 45 -4.65 -21.26 17.50
N THR A 46 -3.55 -21.97 17.70
CA THR A 46 -2.94 -22.19 19.02
C THR A 46 -1.71 -21.33 19.31
N ASP A 47 -0.98 -20.94 18.27
CA ASP A 47 0.23 -20.13 18.37
C ASP A 47 0.19 -19.04 17.29
N ARG A 48 0.93 -19.21 16.19
CA ARG A 48 0.98 -18.23 15.10
C ARG A 48 0.10 -18.62 13.93
N MET A 49 -0.49 -17.62 13.29
CA MET A 49 -1.26 -17.79 12.06
C MET A 49 -1.05 -16.58 11.15
N SER A 50 -0.78 -16.84 9.88
CA SER A 50 -0.78 -15.83 8.80
C SER A 50 -2.02 -16.07 7.93
N PRO A 51 -2.99 -15.15 7.89
CA PRO A 51 -4.17 -15.30 7.03
C PRO A 51 -3.79 -15.18 5.56
N ASN A 52 -4.34 -16.06 4.73
CA ASN A 52 -4.03 -16.11 3.30
C ASN A 52 -4.36 -14.79 2.59
N GLY A 53 -3.45 -14.33 1.74
CA GLY A 53 -3.62 -13.11 0.95
C GLY A 53 -3.49 -11.80 1.73
N THR A 54 -3.08 -11.86 3.00
CA THR A 54 -2.89 -10.68 3.85
C THR A 54 -1.44 -10.54 4.29
N CYS A 55 -1.00 -9.29 4.48
CA CYS A 55 0.31 -8.99 5.05
C CYS A 55 0.18 -8.72 6.55
N GLU A 56 -0.20 -9.76 7.29
CA GLU A 56 -0.32 -9.74 8.74
C GLU A 56 0.00 -11.11 9.35
N GLU A 57 0.33 -11.10 10.64
CA GLU A 57 0.53 -12.29 11.45
C GLU A 57 -0.27 -12.15 12.75
N ARG A 58 -0.80 -13.25 13.27
CA ARG A 58 -1.65 -13.30 14.45
C ARG A 58 -1.05 -14.27 15.46
N TRP A 59 -0.86 -13.83 16.70
CA TRP A 59 -0.25 -14.65 17.75
C TRP A 59 -1.25 -14.88 18.88
N CYS A 60 -1.50 -16.14 19.22
CA CYS A 60 -2.41 -16.56 20.27
C CYS A 60 -1.71 -16.66 21.62
N TYR A 61 -2.24 -15.95 22.61
CA TYR A 61 -1.87 -16.07 24.01
C TYR A 61 -3.05 -16.60 24.82
N SER A 62 -3.32 -17.90 24.70
CA SER A 62 -4.46 -18.58 25.31
C SER A 62 -4.57 -18.35 26.83
N LYS A 63 -3.46 -18.41 27.58
CA LYS A 63 -3.44 -18.12 29.03
C LYS A 63 -3.87 -16.68 29.39
N ARG A 64 -3.79 -15.76 28.44
CA ARG A 64 -4.14 -14.34 28.61
C ARG A 64 -5.43 -13.96 27.90
N ASN A 65 -6.14 -14.93 27.31
CA ASN A 65 -7.33 -14.69 26.49
C ASN A 65 -7.12 -13.57 25.46
N THR A 66 -5.94 -13.54 24.83
CA THR A 66 -5.52 -12.44 23.97
C THR A 66 -4.94 -12.97 22.65
N VAL A 67 -5.30 -12.31 21.55
CA VAL A 67 -4.58 -12.43 20.27
C VAL A 67 -3.84 -11.12 20.03
N THR A 68 -2.56 -11.22 19.67
CA THR A 68 -1.77 -10.09 19.17
C THR A 68 -1.83 -10.08 17.65
N LEU A 69 -2.33 -8.99 17.09
CA LEU A 69 -2.43 -8.75 15.66
C LEU A 69 -1.23 -7.92 15.22
N LEU A 70 -0.36 -8.48 14.38
CA LEU A 70 0.79 -7.81 13.82
C LEU A 70 0.48 -7.41 12.38
N THR A 71 0.34 -6.11 12.14
CA THR A 71 -0.04 -5.55 10.83
C THR A 71 0.95 -4.48 10.39
N CYS A 72 1.00 -4.16 9.10
CA CYS A 72 1.83 -3.06 8.63
C CYS A 72 1.31 -1.69 9.12
N LYS A 73 2.23 -0.81 9.52
CA LYS A 73 1.97 0.62 9.68
C LYS A 73 1.63 1.22 8.31
N ARG A 74 0.65 2.12 8.28
CA ARG A 74 0.31 2.88 7.08
C ARG A 74 1.58 3.54 6.48
N PRO A 75 1.80 3.46 5.15
CA PRO A 75 2.87 4.19 4.50
C PRO A 75 2.79 5.68 4.83
N LYS A 76 3.96 6.33 4.95
CA LYS A 76 3.99 7.79 5.04
C LYS A 76 3.48 8.38 3.70
N PRO A 77 2.96 9.62 3.69
CA PRO A 77 2.62 10.29 2.43
C PRO A 77 3.78 10.22 1.44
N GLY A 78 3.48 9.90 0.17
CA GLY A 78 4.50 9.69 -0.87
C GLY A 78 5.17 8.32 -0.88
N CYS A 79 4.77 7.41 0.01
CA CYS A 79 5.29 6.05 0.07
C CYS A 79 4.20 5.04 -0.27
N ARG A 80 4.57 3.99 -0.98
CA ARG A 80 3.72 2.81 -1.24
C ARG A 80 4.41 1.54 -0.76
N TYR A 81 3.65 0.49 -0.49
CA TYR A 81 4.23 -0.82 -0.22
C TYR A 81 5.04 -1.28 -1.44
N ARG A 82 6.21 -1.87 -1.21
CA ARG A 82 7.14 -2.31 -2.26
C ARG A 82 6.61 -3.55 -2.96
N ASN A 83 6.26 -4.57 -2.17
CA ASN A 83 5.62 -5.78 -2.65
C ASN A 83 4.69 -6.31 -1.55
N LYS A 84 3.40 -6.46 -1.87
CA LYS A 84 2.42 -6.99 -0.92
C LYS A 84 2.38 -8.52 -0.89
N THR A 85 3.01 -9.19 -1.85
CA THR A 85 3.02 -10.66 -1.95
C THR A 85 4.19 -11.31 -1.21
N ASP A 86 5.12 -10.51 -0.68
CA ASP A 86 6.20 -11.04 0.15
C ASP A 86 5.65 -11.61 1.46
N GLU A 87 6.44 -12.45 2.12
CA GLU A 87 6.09 -12.95 3.45
C GLU A 87 6.12 -11.83 4.49
N PHE A 88 5.29 -11.94 5.53
CA PHE A 88 5.36 -11.06 6.69
C PHE A 88 6.70 -11.27 7.44
N PRO A 89 7.39 -10.20 7.93
CA PRO A 89 7.03 -8.79 7.88
C PRO A 89 7.57 -8.05 6.64
N TYR A 90 8.20 -8.75 5.69
CA TYR A 90 8.84 -8.14 4.54
C TYR A 90 7.87 -7.44 3.59
N CYS A 91 6.63 -7.92 3.49
CA CYS A 91 5.57 -7.24 2.76
C CYS A 91 5.18 -5.86 3.34
N CYS A 92 5.64 -5.51 4.55
CA CYS A 92 5.48 -4.16 5.12
C CYS A 92 6.53 -3.15 4.61
N LYS A 93 7.51 -3.58 3.79
CA LYS A 93 8.51 -2.68 3.20
C LYS A 93 7.83 -1.68 2.28
N THR A 94 8.25 -0.41 2.35
CA THR A 94 7.73 0.66 1.51
C THR A 94 8.80 1.24 0.60
N LYS A 95 8.38 1.73 -0.57
CA LYS A 95 9.18 2.56 -1.48
C LYS A 95 8.56 3.94 -1.54
N CYS A 96 9.38 4.99 -1.41
CA CYS A 96 8.92 6.38 -1.39
C CYS A 96 9.40 7.14 -2.62
N VAL A 97 8.57 8.09 -3.06
CA VAL A 97 8.97 9.10 -4.03
C VAL A 97 9.93 10.08 -3.34
N LYS A 98 11.04 10.41 -4.00
CA LYS A 98 12.03 11.37 -3.49
C LYS A 98 11.58 12.81 -3.75
N ALA A 99 10.38 13.18 -3.30
CA ALA A 99 9.86 14.54 -3.41
C ALA A 99 9.48 15.07 -2.03
N LYS A 100 9.76 16.36 -1.76
CA LYS A 100 9.44 16.99 -0.48
C LYS A 100 7.93 17.05 -0.22
N GLN A 101 7.14 17.22 -1.27
CA GLN A 101 5.68 17.32 -1.23
C GLN A 101 5.07 16.50 -2.37
N PRO A 102 4.96 15.17 -2.21
CA PRO A 102 4.37 14.31 -3.22
C PRO A 102 2.84 14.45 -3.22
N CYS A 103 2.24 14.39 -4.40
CA CYS A 103 0.79 14.40 -4.58
C CYS A 103 0.23 12.97 -4.60
N ASP A 104 -0.87 12.72 -3.89
CA ASP A 104 -1.60 11.45 -3.91
C ASP A 104 -2.62 11.44 -5.05
N MET A 105 -2.45 10.54 -6.01
CA MET A 105 -3.37 10.36 -7.14
C MET A 105 -4.54 9.40 -6.81
N GLY A 106 -4.58 8.84 -5.60
CA GLY A 106 -5.44 7.73 -5.25
C GLY A 106 -4.79 6.37 -5.52
N GLY A 107 -5.30 5.32 -4.88
CA GLY A 107 -4.93 3.94 -5.20
C GLY A 107 -3.44 3.59 -5.01
N SER A 108 -2.74 4.24 -4.07
CA SER A 108 -1.29 4.07 -3.81
C SER A 108 -0.35 4.59 -4.93
N HIS A 109 -0.85 5.46 -5.82
CA HIS A 109 -0.03 6.16 -6.81
C HIS A 109 0.33 7.57 -6.31
N TYR A 110 1.61 7.91 -6.40
CA TYR A 110 2.14 9.20 -5.96
C TYR A 110 2.95 9.83 -7.07
N LEU A 111 2.78 11.15 -7.25
CA LEU A 111 3.63 11.97 -8.10
C LEU A 111 4.57 12.81 -7.24
N GLY A 112 5.81 12.91 -7.69
CA GLY A 112 6.75 13.89 -7.17
C GLY A 112 6.44 15.28 -7.67
N ASP A 113 6.98 16.28 -6.99
CA ASP A 113 6.90 17.67 -7.43
C ASP A 113 7.46 17.84 -8.86
N GLY A 114 6.74 18.59 -9.70
CA GLY A 114 7.01 18.78 -11.12
C GLY A 114 6.71 17.57 -12.01
N GLN A 115 6.24 16.44 -11.46
CA GLN A 115 5.91 15.27 -12.27
C GLN A 115 4.53 15.38 -12.91
N VAL A 116 4.46 14.88 -14.14
CA VAL A 116 3.26 14.76 -14.95
C VAL A 116 2.99 13.29 -15.23
N PHE A 117 1.73 12.88 -15.14
CA PHE A 117 1.27 11.55 -15.52
C PHE A 117 0.00 11.61 -16.36
N ASN A 118 0.03 10.96 -17.52
CA ASN A 118 -1.13 10.78 -18.37
C ASN A 118 -1.78 9.44 -18.03
N SER A 119 -2.99 9.48 -17.48
CA SER A 119 -3.76 8.31 -17.11
C SER A 119 -4.69 7.90 -18.24
N THR A 120 -4.87 6.59 -18.41
CA THR A 120 -5.91 6.00 -19.27
C THR A 120 -7.23 5.82 -18.52
N ASN A 121 -7.18 5.48 -17.23
CA ASN A 121 -8.38 5.24 -16.42
C ASN A 121 -8.18 5.65 -14.94
N PRO A 122 -8.87 6.69 -14.44
CA PRO A 122 -9.72 7.60 -15.21
C PRO A 122 -8.87 8.44 -16.17
N CYS A 123 -9.38 8.69 -17.39
CA CYS A 123 -8.65 9.39 -18.43
C CYS A 123 -8.41 10.86 -18.06
N GLY A 124 -7.15 11.28 -18.02
CA GLY A 124 -6.78 12.64 -17.65
C GLY A 124 -5.28 12.85 -17.50
N LYS A 125 -4.84 14.11 -17.49
CA LYS A 125 -3.48 14.52 -17.17
C LYS A 125 -3.41 14.96 -15.71
N TYR A 126 -2.50 14.36 -14.96
CA TYR A 126 -2.22 14.65 -13.57
C TYR A 126 -0.89 15.36 -13.49
N GLU A 127 -0.85 16.47 -12.76
CA GLU A 127 0.35 17.26 -12.58
C GLU A 127 0.50 17.63 -11.10
N CYS A 128 1.66 17.37 -10.53
CA CYS A 128 1.94 17.65 -9.14
C CYS A 128 2.84 18.87 -9.01
N HIS A 129 2.40 19.88 -8.26
CA HIS A 129 3.18 21.07 -7.99
C HIS A 129 3.09 21.43 -6.50
N ASN A 130 4.20 21.32 -5.77
CA ASN A 130 4.31 21.58 -4.33
C ASN A 130 3.21 20.87 -3.50
N GLY A 131 2.96 19.59 -3.79
CA GLY A 131 1.94 18.79 -3.13
C GLY A 131 0.49 19.07 -3.57
N ASN A 132 0.29 20.04 -4.47
CA ASN A 132 -1.00 20.29 -5.09
C ASN A 132 -1.17 19.47 -6.37
N LEU A 133 -2.20 18.62 -6.41
CA LEU A 133 -2.51 17.79 -7.58
C LEU A 133 -3.48 18.54 -8.48
N THR A 134 -3.04 18.92 -9.67
CA THR A 134 -3.90 19.45 -10.72
C THR A 134 -4.29 18.31 -11.66
N VAL A 135 -5.59 18.17 -11.93
CA VAL A 135 -6.13 17.15 -12.83
C VAL A 135 -6.83 17.82 -13.99
N LYS A 136 -6.34 17.60 -15.21
CA LYS A 136 -7.01 17.99 -16.45
C LYS A 136 -7.76 16.78 -17.00
N LYS A 137 -9.09 16.79 -16.89
CA LYS A 137 -9.99 15.76 -17.42
C LYS A 137 -10.25 15.98 -18.91
N CYS A 138 -10.93 15.01 -19.54
CA CYS A 138 -11.53 15.21 -20.86
C CYS A 138 -12.73 16.16 -20.77
N ASP A 139 -13.03 16.85 -21.87
CA ASP A 139 -14.21 17.70 -21.95
C ASP A 139 -15.49 16.84 -21.85
N GLY A 140 -16.41 17.24 -20.97
CA GLY A 140 -17.64 16.48 -20.68
C GLY A 140 -17.47 15.31 -19.71
N ALA A 141 -16.28 15.08 -19.13
CA ALA A 141 -16.05 13.96 -18.21
C ALA A 141 -16.86 14.00 -16.90
N ASP A 142 -17.49 15.14 -16.59
CA ASP A 142 -18.37 15.32 -15.43
C ASP A 142 -19.87 15.23 -15.80
N ASP A 143 -20.20 14.91 -17.06
CA ASP A 143 -21.56 14.74 -17.57
C ASP A 143 -21.72 13.35 -18.20
N ASP A 144 -22.54 12.48 -17.58
CA ASP A 144 -22.80 11.12 -18.04
C ASP A 144 -23.48 11.05 -19.43
N LYS A 145 -24.01 12.17 -19.93
CA LYS A 145 -24.59 12.27 -21.27
C LYS A 145 -23.57 12.62 -22.35
N CYS A 146 -22.33 12.90 -21.97
CA CYS A 146 -21.25 13.32 -22.84
C CYS A 146 -20.18 12.23 -22.97
N GLU A 147 -19.76 11.94 -24.19
CA GLU A 147 -18.64 11.03 -24.47
C GLU A 147 -17.67 11.61 -25.50
N GLY A 148 -16.40 11.21 -25.40
CA GLY A 148 -15.37 11.54 -26.38
C GLY A 148 -15.55 10.82 -27.71
N SER A 149 -15.62 11.57 -28.80
CA SER A 149 -15.66 11.08 -30.18
C SER A 149 -14.28 10.64 -30.65
N PHE A 150 -14.20 9.47 -31.29
CA PHE A 150 -12.94 8.84 -31.71
C PHE A 150 -11.92 8.64 -30.56
N ALA A 151 -12.42 8.53 -29.32
CA ALA A 151 -11.58 8.28 -28.15
C ALA A 151 -10.96 6.88 -28.20
N ASN A 152 -9.64 6.80 -28.06
CA ASN A 152 -8.96 5.52 -27.88
C ASN A 152 -8.87 5.20 -26.39
N LYS A 153 -9.91 4.52 -25.85
CA LYS A 153 -10.03 4.20 -24.41
C LYS A 153 -8.89 3.34 -23.84
N THR A 154 -7.99 2.82 -24.68
CA THR A 154 -6.81 2.04 -24.25
C THR A 154 -5.51 2.85 -24.19
N GLN A 155 -5.50 4.05 -24.77
CA GLN A 155 -4.30 4.91 -24.81
C GLN A 155 -4.36 5.99 -23.73
N PRO A 156 -3.21 6.46 -23.19
CA PRO A 156 -3.18 7.53 -22.20
C PRO A 156 -3.73 8.86 -22.71
N TYR A 157 -4.04 9.78 -21.79
CA TYR A 157 -4.36 11.16 -22.12
C TYR A 157 -3.29 11.80 -23.04
N PRO A 158 -3.68 12.57 -24.09
CA PRO A 158 -5.05 12.98 -24.43
C PRO A 158 -5.81 11.99 -25.34
N ALA A 159 -5.19 10.90 -25.78
CA ALA A 159 -5.79 10.00 -26.77
C ALA A 159 -7.09 9.32 -26.29
N CYS A 160 -7.20 9.04 -24.98
CA CYS A 160 -8.44 8.53 -24.39
C CYS A 160 -9.58 9.55 -24.29
N CYS A 161 -9.36 10.84 -24.58
CA CYS A 161 -10.43 11.85 -24.63
C CYS A 161 -11.11 11.93 -26.00
N GLY A 162 -10.44 11.48 -27.06
CA GLY A 162 -10.93 11.69 -28.42
C GLY A 162 -10.68 13.12 -28.92
N VAL A 163 -11.20 13.41 -30.12
CA VAL A 163 -10.95 14.69 -30.83
C VAL A 163 -12.08 15.71 -30.65
N ALA A 164 -13.24 15.27 -30.16
CA ALA A 164 -14.40 16.11 -29.87
C ALA A 164 -15.27 15.45 -28.78
N THR A 165 -16.15 16.21 -28.14
CA THR A 165 -17.13 15.69 -27.18
C THR A 165 -18.52 15.70 -27.82
N LEU A 166 -19.23 14.58 -27.71
CA LEU A 166 -20.61 14.42 -28.17
C LEU A 166 -21.51 14.25 -26.94
N CYS A 167 -22.49 15.13 -26.79
CA CYS A 167 -23.45 15.07 -25.69
C CYS A 167 -24.84 14.78 -26.22
N THR A 168 -25.50 13.80 -25.61
CA THR A 168 -26.93 13.52 -25.85
C THR A 168 -27.79 14.41 -24.96
N LYS A 169 -28.93 14.88 -25.46
CA LYS A 169 -29.86 15.73 -24.70
C LYS A 169 -30.72 14.91 -23.76
#